data_AF-A0A954W797-F1
#
_entry.id   AF-A0A954W797-F1
#
_cell.length_a   1.000
_cell.length_b   1.000
_cell.length_c   1.000
_cell.angle_alpha   90.00
_cell.angle_beta   90.00
_cell.angle_gamma   90.00
#
_symmetry.space_group_name_H-M   'P 1'
#
loop_
_entity.id
_entity.type
_entity.pdbx_description
1 polymer ?
#
loop_
_entity_poly.entity_id
_entity_poly.type
_entity_poly.pdbx_seq_one_letter_code
_entity_poly.pdbx_strand_id
1 'polypeptide(L)'
;HEKSAGCQPASRSLRVKAFSSVNQPIGLTKLSRHDSRDRYPAWRRIGRGSTRARTIRGCGLAKNPDIQYNLSTPATTVNTGRIAILLVIDWTSLIWPLGGLSMISAFDVAKYILERKGPMTHMKLQKLVYYAQAWSLVWDECQLFENRIEAWANGPVIPDLYAALRQKFLVAGSDLPKGSSRRLSVRQQETVDAVLAYYGDKPSQWLSDLTHMEAPWLCARQGLPARARSSQEITLADMAEYYGSL
;
A
#
# COMPACT_ATOMS: atom_id res chain seq x y z
N HIS A 1 1.32 27.48 88.06
CA HIS A 1 2.73 27.92 87.99
C HIS A 1 3.51 26.96 87.09
N GLU A 2 3.74 27.40 85.85
CA GLU A 2 5.05 27.43 85.18
C GLU A 2 6.04 26.27 85.43
N LYS A 3 6.44 25.54 84.38
CA LYS A 3 7.76 25.77 83.73
C LYS A 3 8.06 24.81 82.58
N SER A 4 8.36 25.46 81.46
CA SER A 4 9.16 25.05 80.30
C SER A 4 10.65 24.91 80.60
N ALA A 5 11.38 24.20 79.73
CA ALA A 5 12.79 24.37 79.27
C ALA A 5 13.43 22.97 79.07
N GLY A 6 14.15 22.61 78.00
CA GLY A 6 14.92 23.40 77.04
C GLY A 6 16.40 23.39 77.41
N CYS A 7 17.24 22.60 76.71
CA CYS A 7 18.68 22.87 76.53
C CYS A 7 19.33 21.96 75.45
N GLN A 8 19.94 22.60 74.44
CA GLN A 8 20.92 22.08 73.45
C GLN A 8 22.37 22.37 73.97
N PRO A 9 23.47 22.50 73.17
CA PRO A 9 24.02 21.83 71.96
C PRO A 9 25.53 21.47 72.10
N ALA A 10 26.15 20.85 71.07
CA ALA A 10 27.53 21.05 70.54
C ALA A 10 27.93 19.86 69.63
N SER A 11 28.72 19.91 68.55
CA SER A 11 29.44 20.97 67.81
C SER A 11 30.00 20.40 66.48
N ARG A 12 30.08 21.27 65.44
CA ARG A 12 31.13 21.48 64.37
C ARG A 12 31.87 20.26 63.75
N SER A 13 32.13 20.13 62.43
CA SER A 13 32.71 21.04 61.42
C SER A 13 32.68 20.34 60.04
N LEU A 14 32.12 20.87 58.94
CA LEU A 14 32.62 21.88 57.96
C LEU A 14 33.81 21.47 57.04
N ARG A 15 33.52 21.26 55.73
CA ARG A 15 34.09 21.91 54.50
C ARG A 15 33.65 21.09 53.25
N VAL A 16 33.07 21.56 52.13
CA VAL A 16 32.93 22.82 51.34
C VAL A 16 33.81 22.84 50.06
N LYS A 17 33.11 22.79 48.89
CA LYS A 17 33.36 23.38 47.53
C LYS A 17 34.51 22.79 46.67
N ALA A 18 34.54 22.83 45.33
CA ALA A 18 33.82 23.53 44.23
C ALA A 18 34.15 22.79 42.88
N PHE A 19 33.28 22.66 41.87
CA PHE A 19 32.91 23.55 40.72
C PHE A 19 33.74 23.39 39.41
N SER A 20 33.04 23.58 38.26
CA SER A 20 33.47 23.71 36.83
C SER A 20 33.75 22.39 36.06
N SER A 21 33.45 22.15 34.78
CA SER A 21 33.04 22.95 33.60
C SER A 21 32.55 22.00 32.46
N VAL A 22 31.55 22.43 31.68
CA VAL A 22 31.30 22.24 30.22
C VAL A 22 31.65 20.90 29.53
N ASN A 23 30.62 20.23 28.99
CA ASN A 23 30.54 19.89 27.54
C ASN A 23 29.14 19.36 27.16
N GLN A 24 28.51 19.98 26.15
CA GLN A 24 27.43 19.35 25.37
C GLN A 24 28.03 18.40 24.32
N PRO A 25 27.24 17.42 23.85
CA PRO A 25 27.03 17.35 22.41
C PRO A 25 25.55 17.15 22.02
N ILE A 26 25.05 18.13 21.27
CA ILE A 26 24.36 18.03 19.97
C ILE A 26 23.85 16.63 19.56
N GLY A 27 22.52 16.52 19.44
CA GLY A 27 21.86 15.95 18.26
C GLY A 27 21.79 14.43 18.12
N LEU A 28 20.75 13.82 18.70
CA LEU A 28 19.97 12.79 18.00
C LEU A 28 18.50 13.11 18.25
N THR A 29 17.91 13.87 17.33
CA THR A 29 16.46 13.96 17.17
C THR A 29 15.90 12.55 17.17
N LYS A 30 14.96 12.28 18.07
CA LYS A 30 14.09 11.10 18.00
C LYS A 30 13.57 11.02 16.57
N LEU A 31 14.07 10.07 15.78
CA LEU A 31 13.33 9.63 14.59
C LEU A 31 12.03 9.09 15.15
N SER A 32 10.98 9.92 15.07
CA SER A 32 9.64 9.54 15.44
C SER A 32 9.34 8.27 14.64
N ARG A 33 9.28 7.12 15.32
CA ARG A 33 8.62 5.94 14.79
C ARG A 33 7.19 6.39 14.58
N HIS A 34 6.87 6.79 13.36
CA HIS A 34 5.50 6.97 12.94
C HIS A 34 4.82 5.63 13.21
N ASP A 35 3.93 5.59 14.20
CA ASP A 35 3.19 4.37 14.53
C ASP A 35 2.38 4.01 13.29
N SER A 36 2.77 2.92 12.62
CA SER A 36 2.11 2.43 11.40
C SER A 36 0.62 2.15 11.61
N ARG A 37 0.17 2.07 12.88
CA ARG A 37 -1.24 1.95 13.26
C ARG A 37 -2.07 3.19 12.92
N ASP A 38 -1.47 4.39 12.93
CA ASP A 38 -2.18 5.64 12.63
C ASP A 38 -2.37 5.84 11.12
N ARG A 39 -1.54 5.20 10.28
CA ARG A 39 -1.61 5.36 8.82
C ARG A 39 -2.80 4.62 8.19
N TYR A 40 -3.31 3.56 8.83
CA TYR A 40 -4.33 2.68 8.23
C TYR A 40 -5.63 2.61 9.07
N PRO A 41 -6.45 3.67 9.13
CA PRO A 41 -7.66 3.70 9.95
C PRO A 41 -8.84 2.85 9.42
N ALA A 42 -8.74 2.34 8.19
CA ALA A 42 -9.84 1.69 7.45
C ALA A 42 -10.36 0.38 8.07
N TRP A 43 -9.62 -0.25 8.98
CA TRP A 43 -9.98 -1.55 9.58
C TRP A 43 -11.33 -1.57 10.31
N ARG A 44 -11.83 -0.40 10.77
CA ARG A 44 -13.07 -0.33 11.57
C ARG A 44 -14.36 -0.51 10.76
N ARG A 45 -14.34 -0.33 9.44
CA ARG A 45 -15.56 -0.34 8.59
C ARG A 45 -15.83 -1.70 7.93
N ILE A 46 -14.79 -2.51 7.70
CA ILE A 46 -14.90 -3.84 7.08
C ILE A 46 -15.62 -4.87 7.99
N GLY A 47 -15.62 -4.65 9.31
CA GLY A 47 -16.18 -5.57 10.31
C GLY A 47 -17.62 -5.31 10.78
N ARG A 48 -18.31 -4.28 10.29
CA ARG A 48 -19.73 -4.06 10.63
C ARG A 48 -20.60 -4.49 9.46
N GLY A 49 -21.10 -5.72 9.53
CA GLY A 49 -22.20 -6.19 8.69
C GLY A 49 -23.40 -5.26 8.88
N SER A 50 -23.55 -4.30 7.98
CA SER A 50 -24.78 -3.57 7.76
C SER A 50 -25.26 -3.95 6.37
N THR A 51 -26.24 -4.83 6.35
CA THR A 51 -27.08 -5.20 5.21
C THR A 51 -27.90 -3.98 4.77
N ARG A 52 -27.24 -2.92 4.29
CA ARG A 52 -27.84 -1.99 3.35
C ARG A 52 -27.27 -2.35 2.00
N ALA A 53 -28.07 -3.07 1.22
CA ALA A 53 -27.91 -3.17 -0.22
C ALA A 53 -27.88 -1.75 -0.77
N ARG A 54 -26.67 -1.18 -0.87
CA ARG A 54 -26.45 0.05 -1.59
C ARG A 54 -26.57 -0.39 -3.04
N THR A 55 -27.62 0.06 -3.72
CA THR A 55 -27.78 -0.11 -5.16
C THR A 55 -26.43 0.22 -5.80
N ILE A 56 -25.83 -0.75 -6.48
CA ILE A 56 -24.59 -0.58 -7.24
C ILE A 56 -24.92 0.38 -8.38
N ARG A 57 -24.94 1.68 -8.10
CA ARG A 57 -24.92 2.74 -9.10
C ARG A 57 -23.46 3.00 -9.38
N GLY A 58 -22.97 2.59 -10.54
CA GLY A 58 -21.65 3.01 -11.01
C GLY A 58 -20.79 2.00 -11.74
N CYS A 59 -21.32 0.92 -12.32
CA CYS A 59 -20.58 0.23 -13.40
C CYS A 59 -20.80 1.07 -14.69
N GLY A 60 -20.17 2.25 -14.75
CA GLY A 60 -20.41 3.31 -15.74
C GLY A 60 -19.41 3.28 -16.89
N LEU A 61 -19.80 2.66 -18.01
CA LEU A 61 -19.21 2.91 -19.32
C LEU A 61 -19.70 4.28 -19.83
N ALA A 62 -18.79 5.23 -19.95
CA ALA A 62 -18.99 6.42 -20.79
C ALA A 62 -17.71 6.70 -21.59
N LYS A 63 -17.59 6.07 -22.76
CA LYS A 63 -16.75 6.60 -23.84
C LYS A 63 -17.62 7.59 -24.61
N ASN A 64 -17.34 8.88 -24.46
CA ASN A 64 -17.93 9.92 -25.29
C ASN A 64 -16.92 10.31 -26.38
N PRO A 65 -17.15 9.99 -27.67
CA PRO A 65 -16.34 10.49 -28.76
C PRO A 65 -17.01 11.77 -29.27
N ASP A 66 -16.48 12.95 -28.91
CA ASP A 66 -16.57 14.19 -29.71
C ASP A 66 -16.10 15.37 -28.86
N ILE A 67 -14.79 15.66 -28.95
CA ILE A 67 -14.27 17.00 -28.67
C ILE A 67 -13.35 17.36 -29.83
N GLN A 68 -13.89 18.13 -30.77
CA GLN A 68 -13.09 18.86 -31.75
C GLN A 68 -12.51 20.11 -31.08
N TYR A 69 -11.19 20.22 -31.03
CA TYR A 69 -10.53 21.44 -30.60
C TYR A 69 -10.41 22.40 -31.79
N ASN A 70 -11.17 23.50 -31.76
CA ASN A 70 -11.01 24.62 -32.69
C ASN A 70 -9.71 25.38 -32.37
N LEU A 71 -8.75 25.35 -33.30
CA LEU A 71 -7.55 26.19 -33.30
C LEU A 71 -7.83 27.47 -34.10
N SER A 72 -8.19 28.54 -33.41
CA SER A 72 -8.17 29.90 -33.98
C SER A 72 -6.77 30.51 -33.78
N THR A 73 -6.02 30.63 -34.87
CA THR A 73 -4.77 31.43 -34.94
C THR A 73 -5.07 32.93 -34.90
N PRO A 74 -4.18 33.73 -34.32
CA PRO A 74 -3.82 34.98 -34.97
C PRO A 74 -2.33 35.02 -35.28
N ALA A 75 -2.04 35.26 -36.57
CA ALA A 75 -0.72 35.68 -37.02
C ALA A 75 -0.47 37.13 -36.60
N THR A 76 0.70 37.41 -36.04
CA THR A 76 1.27 38.76 -36.08
C THR A 76 2.79 38.65 -36.15
N THR A 77 3.35 39.16 -37.23
CA THR A 77 4.77 39.23 -37.53
C THR A 77 5.28 40.60 -37.14
N VAL A 78 6.28 40.73 -36.23
CA VAL A 78 7.22 41.86 -36.23
C VAL A 78 8.60 41.46 -35.67
N ASN A 79 9.55 41.39 -36.61
CA ASN A 79 10.93 41.90 -36.61
C ASN A 79 11.95 41.68 -35.47
N THR A 80 13.03 40.98 -35.87
CA THR A 80 14.46 41.10 -35.54
C THR A 80 14.93 41.92 -34.32
N GLY A 81 15.73 41.26 -33.48
CA GLY A 81 16.75 41.93 -32.68
C GLY A 81 17.22 41.18 -31.44
N ARG A 82 18.29 40.38 -31.59
CA ARG A 82 19.31 40.03 -30.59
C ARG A 82 18.88 39.41 -29.24
N ILE A 83 19.69 38.43 -28.82
CA ILE A 83 19.74 37.75 -27.51
C ILE A 83 18.86 36.48 -27.45
N ALA A 84 19.26 35.44 -28.17
CA ALA A 84 18.90 34.06 -27.83
C ALA A 84 19.98 33.49 -26.90
N ILE A 85 19.90 33.85 -25.62
CA ILE A 85 20.65 33.20 -24.55
C ILE A 85 19.65 32.35 -23.77
N LEU A 86 19.86 31.04 -23.87
CA LEU A 86 19.60 29.99 -22.88
C LEU A 86 18.28 30.05 -22.13
N LEU A 87 17.40 29.08 -22.38
CA LEU A 87 16.78 28.17 -21.38
C LEU A 87 15.84 27.19 -22.10
N VAL A 88 16.35 26.46 -23.10
CA VAL A 88 15.81 25.13 -23.41
C VAL A 88 16.54 24.17 -22.48
N ILE A 89 16.19 24.21 -21.19
CA ILE A 89 16.43 23.03 -20.36
C ILE A 89 15.40 22.05 -20.86
N ASP A 90 15.83 21.19 -21.76
CA ASP A 90 15.12 19.97 -22.10
C ASP A 90 14.94 19.17 -20.80
N TRP A 91 13.76 19.29 -20.19
CA TRP A 91 13.40 18.55 -18.97
C TRP A 91 13.40 17.03 -19.20
N THR A 92 13.47 16.56 -20.45
CA THR A 92 13.58 15.11 -20.74
C THR A 92 14.99 14.55 -20.55
N SER A 93 16.00 15.41 -20.42
CA SER A 93 17.41 15.00 -20.30
C SER A 93 18.02 15.14 -18.90
N LEU A 94 17.25 15.62 -17.90
CA LEU A 94 17.67 15.69 -16.49
C LEU A 94 16.90 14.76 -15.55
N ILE A 95 15.95 13.99 -16.10
CA ILE A 95 15.32 12.86 -15.42
C ILE A 95 15.92 11.61 -16.06
N TRP A 96 16.74 10.89 -15.29
CA TRP A 96 17.29 9.55 -15.55
C TRP A 96 18.73 9.46 -16.08
N PRO A 97 19.64 9.09 -15.17
CA PRO A 97 20.16 7.73 -15.27
C PRO A 97 20.12 7.05 -13.90
N LEU A 98 18.92 6.71 -13.42
CA LEU A 98 18.77 5.93 -12.19
C LEU A 98 18.38 4.50 -12.51
N GLY A 99 19.30 3.74 -13.13
CA GLY A 99 19.32 2.27 -13.10
C GLY A 99 17.96 1.56 -12.98
N GLY A 100 17.40 1.16 -14.13
CA GLY A 100 16.24 0.28 -14.29
C GLY A 100 15.44 -0.05 -13.02
N LEU A 101 14.37 0.71 -12.79
CA LEU A 101 13.29 0.27 -11.92
C LEU A 101 12.70 -1.00 -12.51
N SER A 102 13.21 -2.15 -12.08
CA SER A 102 12.58 -3.44 -12.35
C SER A 102 11.16 -3.37 -11.80
N MET A 103 10.18 -3.44 -12.70
CA MET A 103 8.77 -3.46 -12.36
C MET A 103 8.51 -4.61 -11.36
N ILE A 104 7.77 -4.32 -10.29
CA ILE A 104 7.43 -5.29 -9.24
C ILE A 104 6.42 -6.27 -9.80
N SER A 105 6.64 -7.56 -9.55
CA SER A 105 5.73 -8.63 -9.96
C SER A 105 4.94 -9.17 -8.77
N ALA A 106 3.80 -9.78 -9.05
CA ALA A 106 3.03 -10.53 -8.06
C ALA A 106 3.84 -11.65 -7.40
N PHE A 107 4.90 -12.14 -8.05
CA PHE A 107 5.82 -13.13 -7.49
C PHE A 107 6.69 -12.54 -6.38
N ASP A 108 7.10 -11.27 -6.48
CA ASP A 108 7.89 -10.59 -5.44
C ASP A 108 7.04 -10.41 -4.17
N VAL A 109 5.77 -10.00 -4.34
CA VAL A 109 4.79 -9.87 -3.26
C VAL A 109 4.46 -11.23 -2.64
N ALA A 110 4.20 -12.25 -3.48
CA ALA A 110 3.94 -13.61 -3.00
C ALA A 110 5.12 -14.18 -2.21
N LYS A 111 6.36 -13.94 -2.67
CA LYS A 111 7.58 -14.34 -1.97
C LYS A 111 7.65 -13.70 -0.59
N TYR A 112 7.43 -12.39 -0.52
CA TYR A 112 7.40 -11.66 0.75
C TYR A 112 6.35 -12.23 1.70
N ILE A 113 5.11 -12.45 1.24
CA ILE A 113 4.02 -13.01 2.05
C ILE A 113 4.40 -14.38 2.64
N LEU A 114 4.95 -15.27 1.82
CA LEU A 114 5.35 -16.62 2.25
C LEU A 114 6.52 -16.60 3.24
N GLU A 115 7.44 -15.65 3.14
CA GLU A 115 8.52 -15.46 4.11
C GLU A 115 8.00 -14.95 5.47
N ARG A 116 6.94 -14.14 5.48
CA ARG A 116 6.36 -13.55 6.70
C ARG A 116 5.40 -14.47 7.43
N LYS A 117 4.57 -15.23 6.71
CA LYS A 117 3.50 -16.07 7.29
C LYS A 117 3.72 -17.57 7.11
N GLY A 118 4.75 -17.98 6.37
CA GLY A 118 5.05 -19.38 6.10
C GLY A 118 4.17 -19.99 5.01
N PRO A 119 4.26 -21.32 4.82
CA PRO A 119 3.49 -22.03 3.81
C PRO A 119 1.98 -21.89 4.02
N MET A 120 1.23 -21.77 2.92
CA MET A 120 -0.22 -21.62 2.97
C MET A 120 -0.88 -22.21 1.73
N THR A 121 -2.21 -22.29 1.71
CA THR A 121 -2.91 -22.78 0.51
C THR A 121 -2.72 -21.82 -0.66
N HIS A 122 -2.63 -22.36 -1.87
CA HIS A 122 -2.51 -21.57 -3.09
C HIS A 122 -3.63 -20.53 -3.23
N MET A 123 -4.85 -20.92 -2.87
CA MET A 123 -6.00 -20.02 -2.84
C MET A 123 -5.80 -18.86 -1.86
N LYS A 124 -5.31 -19.12 -0.64
CA LYS A 124 -5.05 -18.05 0.34
C LYS A 124 -4.02 -17.06 -0.18
N LEU A 125 -2.92 -17.56 -0.75
CA LEU A 125 -1.87 -16.72 -1.30
C LEU A 125 -2.41 -15.79 -2.39
N GLN A 126 -3.23 -16.30 -3.32
CA GLN A 126 -3.89 -15.48 -4.35
C GLN A 126 -4.70 -14.33 -3.76
N LYS A 127 -5.49 -14.60 -2.71
CA LYS A 127 -6.29 -13.56 -2.03
C LYS A 127 -5.43 -12.52 -1.34
N LEU A 128 -4.39 -12.95 -0.63
CA LEU A 128 -3.51 -12.02 0.07
C LEU A 128 -2.73 -11.12 -0.90
N VAL A 129 -2.28 -11.66 -2.03
CA VAL A 129 -1.64 -10.86 -3.10
C VAL A 129 -2.63 -9.87 -3.71
N TYR A 130 -3.87 -10.29 -3.98
CA TYR A 130 -4.93 -9.38 -4.45
C TYR A 130 -5.20 -8.24 -3.46
N TYR A 131 -5.36 -8.54 -2.17
CA TYR A 131 -5.58 -7.51 -1.15
C TYR A 131 -4.39 -6.56 -1.01
N ALA A 132 -3.16 -7.06 -1.18
CA ALA A 132 -1.98 -6.19 -1.21
C ALA A 132 -2.03 -5.16 -2.35
N GLN A 133 -2.46 -5.57 -3.56
CA GLN A 133 -2.70 -4.63 -4.66
C GLN A 133 -3.80 -3.62 -4.31
N ALA A 134 -4.95 -4.10 -3.83
CA ALA A 134 -6.10 -3.27 -3.52
C ALA A 134 -5.78 -2.15 -2.52
N TRP A 135 -5.10 -2.49 -1.44
CA TRP A 135 -4.77 -1.53 -0.40
C TRP A 135 -3.60 -0.62 -0.77
N SER A 136 -2.66 -1.06 -1.62
CA SER A 136 -1.62 -0.18 -2.15
C SER A 136 -2.21 0.91 -3.03
N LEU A 137 -3.25 0.62 -3.84
CA LEU A 137 -3.94 1.63 -4.64
C LEU A 137 -4.58 2.73 -3.79
N VAL A 138 -5.00 2.43 -2.56
CA VAL A 138 -5.67 3.39 -1.67
C VAL A 138 -4.69 4.13 -0.77
N TRP A 139 -3.76 3.42 -0.14
CA TRP A 139 -2.84 4.01 0.83
C TRP A 139 -1.59 4.59 0.18
N ASP A 140 -1.15 3.98 -0.91
CA ASP A 140 0.04 4.40 -1.63
C ASP A 140 -0.27 5.20 -2.90
N GLU A 141 -1.55 5.27 -3.28
CA GLU A 141 -2.02 5.88 -4.54
C GLU A 141 -1.24 5.33 -5.75
N CYS A 142 -0.79 4.09 -5.66
CA CYS A 142 0.11 3.47 -6.63
C CYS A 142 -0.16 1.97 -6.74
N GLN A 143 0.03 1.43 -7.95
CA GLN A 143 -0.05 -0.01 -8.17
C GLN A 143 1.13 -0.74 -7.50
N LEU A 144 0.87 -1.86 -6.83
CA LEU A 144 1.92 -2.64 -6.17
C LEU A 144 2.69 -3.52 -7.16
N PHE A 145 1.98 -4.13 -8.11
CA PHE A 145 2.55 -4.94 -9.19
C PHE A 145 1.72 -4.80 -10.48
N GLU A 146 2.28 -5.23 -11.61
CA GLU A 146 1.67 -5.06 -12.95
C GLU A 146 0.90 -6.27 -13.48
N ASN A 147 1.08 -7.45 -12.87
CA ASN A 147 0.37 -8.65 -13.31
C ASN A 147 -1.15 -8.44 -13.25
N ARG A 148 -1.83 -8.79 -14.35
CA ARG A 148 -3.29 -8.70 -14.44
C ARG A 148 -3.99 -9.56 -13.38
N ILE A 149 -5.17 -9.13 -12.97
CA ILE A 149 -6.02 -9.84 -12.02
C ILE A 149 -7.33 -10.20 -12.72
N GLU A 150 -7.73 -11.47 -12.68
CA GLU A 150 -8.95 -11.95 -13.33
C GLU A 150 -10.01 -12.38 -12.30
N ALA A 151 -11.27 -12.15 -12.62
CA ALA A 151 -12.42 -12.48 -11.77
C ALA A 151 -12.89 -13.93 -11.95
N TRP A 152 -12.10 -14.89 -11.49
CA TRP A 152 -12.42 -16.32 -11.59
C TRP A 152 -13.60 -16.71 -10.69
N ALA A 153 -14.15 -17.92 -10.90
CA ALA A 153 -15.30 -18.42 -10.14
C ALA A 153 -15.06 -18.44 -8.62
N ASN A 154 -13.84 -18.76 -8.18
CA ASN A 154 -13.44 -18.80 -6.76
C ASN A 154 -12.83 -17.46 -6.29
N GLY A 155 -13.21 -16.35 -6.92
CA GLY A 155 -12.76 -15.00 -6.58
C GLY A 155 -11.59 -14.50 -7.45
N PRO A 156 -10.97 -13.36 -7.12
CA PRO A 156 -9.83 -12.80 -7.86
C PRO A 156 -8.63 -13.76 -7.88
N VAL A 157 -7.97 -13.83 -9.03
CA VAL A 157 -6.78 -14.66 -9.29
C VAL A 157 -5.80 -13.87 -10.15
N ILE A 158 -4.50 -13.94 -9.79
CA ILE A 158 -3.41 -13.50 -10.65
C ILE A 158 -3.01 -14.69 -11.54
N PRO A 159 -3.35 -14.71 -12.84
CA PRO A 159 -3.21 -15.90 -13.68
C PRO A 159 -1.76 -16.37 -13.81
N ASP A 160 -0.80 -15.45 -13.90
CA ASP A 160 0.62 -15.79 -14.02
C ASP A 160 1.12 -16.53 -12.77
N LEU A 161 0.76 -16.03 -11.58
CA LEU A 161 1.08 -16.67 -10.31
C LEU A 161 0.31 -17.99 -10.14
N TYR A 162 -0.92 -18.06 -10.64
CA TYR A 162 -1.71 -19.29 -10.61
C TYR A 162 -1.07 -20.37 -11.47
N ALA A 163 -0.73 -20.06 -12.72
CA ALA A 163 -0.13 -20.98 -13.66
C ALA A 163 1.19 -21.58 -13.13
N ALA A 164 2.00 -20.78 -12.43
CA ALA A 164 3.25 -21.22 -11.82
C ALA A 164 3.06 -22.20 -10.65
N LEU A 165 1.91 -22.18 -9.98
CA LEU A 165 1.64 -22.92 -8.74
C LEU A 165 0.50 -23.93 -8.86
N ARG A 166 -0.20 -24.01 -10.00
CA ARG A 166 -1.45 -24.78 -10.23
C ARG A 166 -1.43 -26.27 -9.85
N GLN A 167 -0.25 -26.87 -9.70
CA GLN A 167 -0.09 -28.28 -9.31
C GLN A 167 0.09 -28.48 -7.80
N LYS A 168 0.03 -27.40 -7.00
CA LYS A 168 0.32 -27.40 -5.56
C LYS A 168 -0.85 -26.83 -4.79
N PHE A 169 -1.39 -27.63 -3.87
CA PHE A 169 -2.41 -27.14 -2.94
C PHE A 169 -1.81 -26.26 -1.85
N LEU A 170 -0.74 -26.74 -1.21
CA LEU A 170 0.06 -26.01 -0.23
C LEU A 170 1.33 -25.50 -0.91
N VAL A 171 1.64 -24.21 -0.71
CA VAL A 171 2.76 -23.53 -1.36
C VAL A 171 3.67 -22.90 -0.31
N ALA A 172 4.98 -23.08 -0.47
CA ALA A 172 6.04 -22.47 0.32
C ALA A 172 6.88 -21.52 -0.55
N GLY A 173 7.71 -20.68 0.08
CA GLY A 173 8.54 -19.73 -0.64
C GLY A 173 9.53 -20.37 -1.62
N SER A 174 9.90 -21.63 -1.44
CA SER A 174 10.75 -22.41 -2.36
C SER A 174 10.02 -22.88 -3.62
N ASP A 175 8.69 -22.86 -3.63
CA ASP A 175 7.88 -23.33 -4.75
C ASP A 175 7.71 -22.28 -5.85
N LEU A 176 8.00 -21.01 -5.54
CA LEU A 176 7.94 -19.92 -6.50
C LEU A 176 9.14 -20.02 -7.47
N PRO A 177 8.90 -20.08 -8.80
CA PRO A 177 9.98 -20.21 -9.77
C PRO A 177 10.81 -18.92 -9.92
N LYS A 178 10.27 -17.80 -9.46
CA LYS A 178 10.86 -16.46 -9.53
C LYS A 178 10.30 -15.57 -8.42
N GLY A 179 10.86 -14.37 -8.31
CA GLY A 179 10.46 -13.35 -7.34
C GLY A 179 11.47 -13.21 -6.22
N SER A 180 11.62 -11.98 -5.73
CA SER A 180 12.52 -11.62 -4.63
C SER A 180 11.83 -10.59 -3.74
N SER A 181 11.65 -10.96 -2.47
CA SER A 181 11.10 -10.08 -1.43
C SER A 181 11.91 -8.80 -1.26
N ARG A 182 13.22 -8.83 -1.58
CA ARG A 182 14.13 -7.68 -1.51
C ARG A 182 13.82 -6.58 -2.51
N ARG A 183 12.99 -6.84 -3.53
CA ARG A 183 12.58 -5.83 -4.51
C ARG A 183 11.52 -4.87 -3.96
N LEU A 184 10.75 -5.29 -2.95
CA LEU A 184 9.76 -4.42 -2.33
C LEU A 184 10.47 -3.33 -1.53
N SER A 185 10.12 -2.07 -1.80
CA SER A 185 10.51 -0.93 -0.97
C SER A 185 9.92 -1.07 0.45
N VAL A 186 10.50 -0.36 1.42
CA VAL A 186 9.99 -0.35 2.81
C VAL A 186 8.51 0.00 2.87
N ARG A 187 8.06 0.99 2.08
CA ARG A 187 6.65 1.39 2.01
C ARG A 187 5.75 0.26 1.51
N GLN A 188 6.15 -0.42 0.43
CA GLN A 188 5.40 -1.56 -0.10
C GLN A 188 5.34 -2.72 0.90
N GLN A 189 6.45 -2.97 1.62
CA GLN A 189 6.48 -3.97 2.69
C GLN A 189 5.51 -3.60 3.83
N GLU A 190 5.46 -2.34 4.25
CA GLU A 190 4.50 -1.86 5.27
C GLU A 190 3.04 -2.10 4.84
N THR A 191 2.71 -1.86 3.57
CA THR A 191 1.37 -2.15 3.01
C THR A 191 1.07 -3.65 3.07
N VAL A 192 2.00 -4.50 2.64
CA VAL A 192 1.81 -5.96 2.68
C VAL A 192 1.69 -6.46 4.13
N ASP A 193 2.55 -5.99 5.04
CA ASP A 193 2.50 -6.37 6.45
C ASP A 193 1.17 -5.95 7.11
N ALA A 194 0.63 -4.77 6.76
CA ALA A 194 -0.68 -4.31 7.23
C ALA A 194 -1.81 -5.23 6.73
N VAL A 195 -1.77 -5.65 5.46
CA VAL A 195 -2.70 -6.65 4.90
C VAL A 195 -2.58 -7.98 5.65
N LEU A 196 -1.36 -8.46 5.92
CA LEU A 196 -1.13 -9.70 6.65
C LEU A 196 -1.57 -9.63 8.12
N ALA A 197 -1.51 -8.47 8.75
CA ALA A 197 -1.99 -8.28 10.12
C ALA A 197 -3.51 -8.48 10.23
N TYR A 198 -4.29 -8.10 9.21
CA TYR A 198 -5.74 -8.24 9.23
C TYR A 198 -6.26 -9.54 8.58
N TYR A 199 -5.81 -9.82 7.36
CA TYR A 199 -6.29 -10.94 6.54
C TYR A 199 -5.49 -12.22 6.76
N GLY A 200 -4.24 -12.11 7.22
CA GLY A 200 -3.27 -13.21 7.22
C GLY A 200 -3.70 -14.42 8.05
N ASP A 201 -4.50 -14.24 9.10
CA ASP A 201 -4.95 -15.34 9.97
C ASP A 201 -6.37 -15.83 9.61
N LYS A 202 -7.02 -15.21 8.62
CA LYS A 202 -8.33 -15.65 8.12
C LYS A 202 -8.19 -16.95 7.30
N PRO A 203 -9.19 -17.85 7.33
CA PRO A 203 -9.17 -19.05 6.51
C PRO A 203 -9.41 -18.69 5.04
N SER A 204 -8.90 -19.52 4.13
CA SER A 204 -8.97 -19.27 2.69
C SER A 204 -10.41 -19.13 2.19
N GLN A 205 -11.34 -19.93 2.73
CA GLN A 205 -12.75 -19.86 2.36
C GLN A 205 -13.36 -18.51 2.74
N TRP A 206 -13.08 -18.01 3.93
CA TRP A 206 -13.56 -16.70 4.37
C TRP A 206 -13.06 -15.57 3.46
N LEU A 207 -11.80 -15.63 3.01
CA LEU A 207 -11.27 -14.66 2.04
C LEU A 207 -11.99 -14.78 0.68
N SER A 208 -12.32 -16.00 0.24
CA SER A 208 -13.11 -16.19 -0.98
C SER A 208 -14.50 -15.57 -0.83
N ASP A 209 -15.21 -15.90 0.24
CA ASP A 209 -16.56 -15.42 0.52
C ASP A 209 -16.57 -13.88 0.60
N LEU A 210 -15.57 -13.28 1.25
CA LEU A 210 -15.41 -11.83 1.30
C LEU A 210 -15.26 -11.25 -0.11
N THR A 211 -14.33 -11.75 -0.93
CA THR A 211 -14.15 -11.24 -2.30
C THR A 211 -15.39 -11.40 -3.18
N HIS A 212 -16.24 -12.40 -2.92
CA HIS A 212 -17.51 -12.59 -3.63
C HIS A 212 -18.59 -11.54 -3.27
N MET A 213 -18.38 -10.78 -2.20
CA MET A 213 -19.27 -9.70 -1.78
C MET A 213 -18.77 -8.31 -2.23
N GLU A 214 -17.57 -8.22 -2.79
CA GLU A 214 -16.93 -6.95 -3.14
C GLU A 214 -17.23 -6.53 -4.59
N ALA A 215 -17.45 -5.23 -4.80
CA ALA A 215 -17.84 -4.68 -6.10
C ALA A 215 -16.85 -4.99 -7.26
N PRO A 216 -15.51 -4.94 -7.08
CA PRO A 216 -14.58 -5.18 -8.18
C PRO A 216 -14.74 -6.56 -8.81
N TRP A 217 -14.95 -7.60 -7.99
CA TRP A 217 -15.17 -8.96 -8.49
C TRP A 217 -16.58 -9.13 -9.10
N LEU A 218 -17.59 -8.51 -8.48
CA LEU A 218 -18.98 -8.57 -8.96
C LEU A 218 -19.15 -7.88 -10.32
N CYS A 219 -18.60 -6.66 -10.48
CA CYS A 219 -18.66 -5.90 -11.73
C CYS A 219 -17.95 -6.65 -12.86
N ALA A 220 -16.73 -7.16 -12.63
CA ALA A 220 -16.00 -7.95 -13.62
C ALA A 220 -16.70 -9.27 -14.04
N ARG A 221 -17.69 -9.74 -13.26
CA ARG A 221 -18.47 -10.95 -13.56
C ARG A 221 -19.93 -10.67 -13.90
N GLN A 222 -20.27 -9.42 -14.19
CA GLN A 222 -21.63 -9.06 -14.57
C GLN A 222 -22.11 -9.92 -15.75
N GLY A 223 -23.29 -10.53 -15.60
CA GLY A 223 -23.88 -11.41 -16.62
C GLY A 223 -23.37 -12.86 -16.61
N LEU A 224 -22.46 -13.24 -15.71
CA LEU A 224 -21.95 -14.61 -15.61
C LEU A 224 -22.63 -15.41 -14.47
N PRO A 225 -22.98 -16.69 -14.70
CA PRO A 225 -23.39 -17.60 -13.62
C PRO A 225 -22.32 -17.75 -12.53
N ALA A 226 -22.73 -18.05 -11.30
CA ALA A 226 -21.84 -18.12 -10.13
C ALA A 226 -20.60 -19.02 -10.35
N ARG A 227 -20.76 -20.18 -10.98
CA ARG A 227 -19.67 -21.14 -11.22
C ARG A 227 -19.04 -21.07 -12.62
N ALA A 228 -19.47 -20.12 -13.45
CA ALA A 228 -18.92 -19.98 -14.79
C ALA A 228 -17.44 -19.57 -14.71
N ARG A 229 -16.61 -20.21 -15.56
CA ARG A 229 -15.24 -19.75 -15.79
C ARG A 229 -15.27 -18.33 -16.34
N SER A 230 -14.29 -17.54 -15.96
CA SER A 230 -14.12 -16.16 -16.43
C SER A 230 -12.64 -15.85 -16.49
N SER A 231 -12.25 -15.12 -17.52
CA SER A 231 -10.95 -14.47 -17.64
C SER A 231 -11.11 -12.94 -17.74
N GLN A 232 -12.27 -12.42 -17.32
CA GLN A 232 -12.52 -10.98 -17.29
C GLN A 232 -11.60 -10.33 -16.25
N GLU A 233 -10.96 -9.26 -16.66
CA GLU A 233 -10.04 -8.50 -15.81
C GLU A 233 -10.80 -7.72 -14.74
N ILE A 234 -10.27 -7.72 -13.52
CA ILE A 234 -10.65 -6.79 -12.46
C ILE A 234 -9.73 -5.58 -12.62
N THR A 235 -10.30 -4.44 -13.01
CA THR A 235 -9.47 -3.27 -13.32
C THR A 235 -8.95 -2.63 -12.03
N LEU A 236 -7.77 -2.00 -12.13
CA LEU A 236 -7.21 -1.23 -11.00
C LEU A 236 -8.13 -0.06 -10.61
N ALA A 237 -8.88 0.50 -11.57
CA ALA A 237 -9.85 1.56 -11.31
C ALA A 237 -11.00 1.07 -10.42
N ASP A 238 -11.60 -0.08 -10.75
CA ASP A 238 -12.68 -0.66 -9.94
C ASP A 238 -12.19 -0.97 -8.52
N MET A 239 -10.96 -1.49 -8.39
CA MET A 239 -10.32 -1.72 -7.09
C MET A 239 -10.13 -0.41 -6.32
N ALA A 240 -9.51 0.59 -6.92
CA ALA A 240 -9.26 1.87 -6.26
C ALA A 240 -10.56 2.57 -5.84
N GLU A 241 -11.59 2.57 -6.69
CA GLU A 241 -12.91 3.14 -6.39
C GLU A 241 -13.57 2.43 -5.19
N TYR A 242 -13.65 1.10 -5.23
CA TYR A 242 -14.31 0.34 -4.17
C TYR A 242 -13.58 0.50 -2.83
N TYR A 243 -12.28 0.22 -2.79
CA TYR A 243 -11.51 0.22 -1.56
C TYR A 243 -11.28 1.64 -1.01
N GLY A 244 -11.22 2.66 -1.87
CA GLY A 244 -11.16 4.06 -1.46
C GLY A 244 -12.46 4.55 -0.80
N SER A 245 -13.58 3.88 -1.05
CA SER A 245 -14.88 4.21 -0.44
C SER A 245 -15.13 3.58 0.94
N LEU A 246 -14.28 2.62 1.36
CA LEU A 246 -14.42 1.87 2.62
C LEU A 246 -14.01 2.65 3.85
#